data_AF-A0A653C1A7-F1
#
_entry.id   AF-A0A653C1A7-F1
#
_cell.length_a   1.000
_cell.length_b   1.000
_cell.length_c   1.000
_cell.angle_alpha   90.00
_cell.angle_beta   90.00
_cell.angle_gamma   90.00
#
_symmetry.space_group_name_H-M   'P 1'
#
loop_
_entity.id
_entity.type
_entity.pdbx_description
1 polymer ?
#
loop_
_entity_poly.entity_id
_entity_poly.type
_entity_poly.pdbx_seq_one_letter_code
_entity_poly.pdbx_strand_id
1 'polypeptide(L)'
;MDDPKGKQLLKKWCDGVIDPEGPLCCDYAQLKTFDNSMGMPSSLLRRCPSCFLNLRKHLCMLTCAPNQSDFLEVKNTTTNPETNKTYITEIDIHITDDYLWGTFNSCIQVSVPATGTKALDLMCGQWGAVRCTPSRWFAYMGDKKTFSVPFQMNYINETKHPNNGFKPMDPTTIPCSQSIDGVSAACSCVDCASSCPVPPPPAPKPAPFAIAGIDGLDFLMVVVFLAGSTAFLLAVLVCGGNDKHHQNIRSIASEVAHEPDSYSINKSSEEYEKPSSFLEKLGANFDLYLQKFFEKWGTYCAQKPFMVLFLGGCLIATLGFGIKYLKVTTDPVELWASPTSRSRVEREF
;
A
#
# COMPACT_ATOMS: atom_id res chain seq x y z
N MET A 1 -9.57 -47.65 -28.64
CA MET A 1 -10.97 -47.17 -28.51
C MET A 1 -11.47 -46.74 -29.87
N ASP A 2 -12.62 -47.25 -30.31
CA ASP A 2 -13.10 -47.06 -31.69
C ASP A 2 -14.04 -45.86 -31.87
N ASP A 3 -14.55 -45.28 -30.78
CA ASP A 3 -15.45 -44.12 -30.83
C ASP A 3 -14.66 -42.81 -31.13
N PRO A 4 -14.96 -42.11 -32.23
CA PRO A 4 -14.29 -40.86 -32.59
C PRO A 4 -14.55 -39.72 -31.59
N LYS A 5 -15.72 -39.68 -30.92
CA LYS A 5 -16.03 -38.67 -29.90
C LYS A 5 -15.21 -38.90 -28.64
N GLY A 6 -15.00 -40.15 -28.27
CA GLY A 6 -14.10 -40.51 -27.17
C GLY A 6 -12.67 -40.04 -27.46
N LYS A 7 -12.16 -40.27 -28.68
CA LYS A 7 -10.81 -39.82 -29.07
C LYS A 7 -10.66 -38.29 -29.00
N GLN A 8 -11.70 -37.53 -29.32
CA GLN A 8 -11.69 -36.07 -29.16
C GLN A 8 -11.59 -35.64 -27.70
N LEU A 9 -12.32 -36.28 -26.78
CA LEU A 9 -12.22 -35.99 -25.35
C LEU A 9 -10.86 -36.38 -24.77
N LEU A 10 -10.32 -37.52 -25.19
CA LEU A 10 -8.99 -37.96 -24.81
C LEU A 10 -7.92 -36.98 -25.33
N LYS A 11 -8.04 -36.50 -26.56
CA LYS A 11 -7.15 -35.46 -27.10
C LYS A 11 -7.33 -34.12 -26.39
N LYS A 12 -8.52 -33.76 -25.95
CA LYS A 12 -8.77 -32.52 -25.20
C LYS A 12 -8.07 -32.52 -23.83
N TRP A 13 -8.16 -33.63 -23.10
CA TRP A 13 -7.72 -33.70 -21.70
C TRP A 13 -6.48 -34.53 -21.44
N CYS A 14 -6.06 -35.42 -22.32
CA CYS A 14 -4.94 -36.34 -22.07
C CYS A 14 -3.87 -36.27 -23.18
N ASP A 15 -3.87 -35.20 -23.98
CA ASP A 15 -2.85 -34.96 -25.00
C ASP A 15 -1.45 -34.97 -24.38
N GLY A 16 -0.52 -35.69 -25.02
CA GLY A 16 0.85 -35.90 -24.56
C GLY A 16 1.00 -36.78 -23.32
N VAL A 17 -0.09 -37.37 -22.79
CA VAL A 17 -0.06 -38.28 -21.63
C VAL A 17 -0.41 -39.70 -22.05
N ILE A 18 -1.50 -39.85 -22.81
CA ILE A 18 -2.00 -41.13 -23.27
C ILE A 18 -2.06 -41.08 -24.80
N ASP A 19 -1.49 -42.11 -25.43
CA ASP A 19 -1.60 -42.28 -26.87
C ASP A 19 -3.05 -42.63 -27.26
N PRO A 20 -3.75 -41.80 -28.05
CA PRO A 20 -5.12 -42.08 -28.47
C PRO A 20 -5.26 -43.27 -29.42
N GLU A 21 -4.16 -43.74 -30.03
CA GLU A 21 -4.15 -44.91 -30.92
C GLU A 21 -3.73 -46.21 -30.22
N GLY A 22 -3.20 -46.10 -28.99
CA GLY A 22 -2.78 -47.24 -28.19
C GLY A 22 -3.92 -48.04 -27.55
N PRO A 23 -3.59 -49.13 -26.84
CA PRO A 23 -4.53 -49.81 -25.95
C PRO A 23 -4.97 -48.84 -24.83
N LEU A 24 -6.27 -48.83 -24.54
CA LEU A 24 -6.90 -47.92 -23.57
C LEU A 24 -7.81 -48.74 -22.66
N CYS A 25 -7.83 -48.41 -21.37
CA CYS A 25 -8.68 -49.08 -20.38
C CYS A 25 -9.98 -48.32 -20.05
N CYS A 26 -10.35 -47.33 -20.87
CA CYS A 26 -11.55 -46.52 -20.64
C CYS A 26 -12.51 -46.51 -21.84
N ASP A 27 -13.78 -46.28 -21.53
CA ASP A 27 -14.86 -46.14 -22.52
C ASP A 27 -15.31 -44.67 -22.68
N TYR A 28 -16.18 -44.43 -23.67
CA TYR A 28 -16.72 -43.10 -23.95
C TYR A 28 -17.57 -42.52 -22.81
N ALA A 29 -18.32 -43.35 -22.08
CA ALA A 29 -19.17 -42.88 -20.99
C ALA A 29 -18.34 -42.40 -19.79
N GLN A 30 -17.26 -43.11 -19.48
CA GLN A 30 -16.25 -42.72 -18.49
C GLN A 30 -15.57 -41.41 -18.91
N LEU A 31 -15.16 -41.27 -20.17
CA LEU A 31 -14.55 -40.03 -20.68
C LEU A 31 -15.52 -38.84 -20.67
N LYS A 32 -16.81 -39.06 -20.94
CA LYS A 32 -17.83 -38.01 -20.84
C LYS A 32 -18.04 -37.56 -19.40
N THR A 33 -18.01 -38.50 -18.46
CA THR A 33 -18.08 -38.19 -17.02
C THR A 33 -16.82 -37.44 -16.58
N PHE A 34 -15.66 -37.85 -17.08
CA PHE A 34 -14.39 -37.21 -16.84
C PHE A 34 -14.37 -35.74 -17.32
N ASP A 35 -14.88 -35.45 -18.52
CA ASP A 35 -15.01 -34.09 -19.05
C ASP A 35 -15.81 -33.17 -18.13
N ASN A 36 -16.93 -33.66 -17.59
CA ASN A 36 -17.75 -32.90 -16.65
C ASN A 36 -17.02 -32.64 -15.31
N SER A 37 -16.30 -33.64 -14.79
CA SER A 37 -15.54 -33.52 -13.54
C SER A 37 -14.31 -32.60 -13.67
N MET A 38 -13.74 -32.47 -14.86
CA MET A 38 -12.58 -31.61 -15.13
C MET A 38 -12.91 -30.11 -15.13
N GLY A 39 -14.19 -29.72 -15.14
CA GLY A 39 -14.61 -28.32 -15.12
C GLY A 39 -14.06 -27.53 -13.92
N MET A 40 -14.17 -28.09 -12.71
CA MET A 40 -13.70 -27.43 -11.49
C MET A 40 -12.16 -27.31 -11.43
N PRO A 41 -11.38 -28.40 -11.56
CA PRO A 41 -9.91 -28.32 -11.55
C PRO A 41 -9.35 -27.42 -12.64
N SER A 42 -9.93 -27.44 -13.84
CA SER A 42 -9.47 -26.58 -14.95
C SER A 42 -9.75 -25.11 -14.70
N SER A 43 -10.88 -24.74 -14.08
CA SER A 43 -11.16 -23.35 -13.70
C SER A 43 -10.14 -22.80 -12.70
N LEU A 44 -9.73 -23.64 -11.73
CA LEU A 44 -8.83 -23.21 -10.65
C LEU A 44 -7.35 -23.20 -11.04
N LEU A 45 -6.88 -24.19 -11.80
CA LEU A 45 -5.44 -24.41 -12.01
C LEU A 45 -4.91 -23.97 -13.37
N ARG A 46 -5.77 -23.62 -14.33
CA ARG A 46 -5.36 -23.27 -15.70
C ARG A 46 -4.47 -22.02 -15.82
N ARG A 47 -4.42 -21.17 -14.78
CA ARG A 47 -3.47 -20.04 -14.70
C ARG A 47 -2.01 -20.48 -14.70
N CYS A 48 -1.71 -21.66 -14.15
CA CYS A 48 -0.39 -22.27 -14.22
C CYS A 48 -0.48 -23.58 -15.02
N PRO A 49 -0.11 -23.55 -16.31
CA PRO A 49 -0.20 -24.71 -17.17
C PRO A 49 0.55 -25.93 -16.63
N SER A 50 1.78 -25.76 -16.12
CA SER A 50 2.62 -26.87 -15.63
C SER A 50 1.97 -27.60 -14.44
N CYS A 51 1.38 -26.85 -13.50
CA CYS A 51 0.58 -27.40 -12.41
C CYS A 51 -0.61 -28.20 -12.92
N PHE A 52 -1.42 -27.58 -13.79
CA PHE A 52 -2.61 -28.23 -14.31
C PHE A 52 -2.26 -29.48 -15.12
N LEU A 53 -1.16 -29.47 -15.87
CA LEU A 53 -0.64 -30.62 -16.60
C LEU A 53 -0.29 -31.78 -15.67
N ASN A 54 0.44 -31.52 -14.58
CA ASN A 54 0.82 -32.57 -13.63
C ASN A 54 -0.44 -33.21 -13.01
N LEU A 55 -1.42 -32.41 -12.59
CA LEU A 55 -2.70 -32.96 -12.09
C LEU A 55 -3.50 -33.68 -13.18
N ARG A 56 -3.51 -33.15 -14.41
CA ARG A 56 -4.19 -33.77 -15.55
C ARG A 56 -3.57 -35.12 -15.91
N LYS A 57 -2.24 -35.23 -15.88
CA LYS A 57 -1.50 -36.49 -16.05
C LYS A 57 -1.97 -37.54 -15.04
N HIS A 58 -2.03 -37.17 -13.76
CA HIS A 58 -2.53 -38.02 -12.68
C HIS A 58 -3.90 -38.62 -13.00
N LEU A 59 -4.86 -37.74 -13.32
CA LEU A 59 -6.25 -38.13 -13.54
C LEU A 59 -6.44 -38.94 -14.84
N CYS A 60 -5.71 -38.59 -15.89
CA CYS A 60 -5.71 -39.36 -17.14
C CYS A 60 -5.19 -40.78 -16.93
N MET A 61 -4.07 -40.94 -16.22
CA MET A 61 -3.51 -42.26 -15.94
C MET A 61 -4.44 -43.10 -15.07
N LEU A 62 -5.01 -42.49 -14.03
CA LEU A 62 -6.01 -43.13 -13.17
C LEU A 62 -7.24 -43.62 -13.93
N THR A 63 -7.62 -42.95 -15.03
CA THR A 63 -8.87 -43.25 -15.76
C THR A 63 -8.67 -44.18 -16.95
N CYS A 64 -7.59 -44.00 -17.73
CA CYS A 64 -7.47 -44.59 -19.06
C CYS A 64 -6.15 -45.32 -19.34
N ALA A 65 -5.16 -45.31 -18.42
CA ALA A 65 -3.86 -45.93 -18.69
C ALA A 65 -3.99 -47.44 -18.97
N PRO A 66 -3.28 -47.98 -19.98
CA PRO A 66 -3.34 -49.40 -20.31
C PRO A 66 -2.76 -50.32 -19.23
N ASN A 67 -1.85 -49.79 -18.41
CA ASN A 67 -1.17 -50.52 -17.35
C ASN A 67 -1.70 -50.15 -15.96
N GLN A 68 -3.01 -49.87 -15.84
CA GLN A 68 -3.64 -49.53 -14.56
C GLN A 68 -3.38 -50.55 -13.44
N SER A 69 -3.31 -51.85 -13.79
CA SER A 69 -3.06 -52.93 -12.83
C SER A 69 -1.69 -52.85 -12.15
N ASP A 70 -0.75 -52.08 -12.69
CA ASP A 70 0.57 -51.88 -12.09
C ASP A 70 0.48 -51.07 -10.79
N PHE A 71 -0.40 -50.07 -10.73
CA PHE A 71 -0.44 -49.08 -9.64
C PHE A 71 -1.80 -48.97 -8.94
N LEU A 72 -2.84 -49.65 -9.42
CA LEU A 72 -4.16 -49.67 -8.80
C LEU A 72 -4.46 -51.03 -8.17
N GLU A 73 -4.90 -51.00 -6.93
CA GLU A 73 -5.41 -52.15 -6.19
C GLU A 73 -6.90 -51.94 -5.86
N VAL A 74 -7.74 -52.90 -6.21
CA VAL A 74 -9.17 -52.84 -5.86
C VAL A 74 -9.34 -53.38 -4.43
N LYS A 75 -9.80 -52.52 -3.50
CA LYS A 75 -10.03 -52.91 -2.11
C LYS A 75 -11.43 -53.46 -1.88
N ASN A 76 -12.45 -52.69 -2.25
CA ASN A 76 -13.84 -53.05 -2.03
C ASN A 76 -14.66 -52.93 -3.30
N THR A 77 -15.56 -53.89 -3.48
CA THR A 77 -16.56 -53.91 -4.54
C THR A 77 -17.93 -54.18 -3.95
N THR A 78 -18.98 -53.68 -4.58
CA THR A 78 -20.36 -53.94 -4.20
C THR A 78 -21.15 -54.34 -5.44
N THR A 79 -22.11 -55.26 -5.27
CA THR A 79 -22.99 -55.69 -6.37
C THR A 79 -24.29 -54.94 -6.27
N ASN A 80 -24.69 -54.30 -7.37
CA ASN A 80 -26.00 -53.68 -7.44
C ASN A 80 -27.07 -54.80 -7.52
N PRO A 81 -28.01 -54.90 -6.56
CA PRO A 81 -29.00 -55.97 -6.50
C PRO A 81 -30.00 -55.94 -7.66
N GLU A 82 -30.21 -54.79 -8.31
CA GLU A 82 -31.17 -54.65 -9.41
C GLU A 82 -30.58 -55.02 -10.77
N THR A 83 -29.28 -54.75 -10.97
CA THR A 83 -28.62 -54.94 -12.27
C THR A 83 -27.64 -56.11 -12.29
N ASN A 84 -27.38 -56.74 -11.14
CA ASN A 84 -26.36 -57.79 -10.93
C ASN A 84 -24.96 -57.40 -11.43
N LYS A 85 -24.68 -56.10 -11.56
CA LYS A 85 -23.36 -55.58 -11.94
C LYS A 85 -22.54 -55.28 -10.69
N THR A 86 -21.32 -55.80 -10.63
CA THR A 86 -20.32 -55.44 -9.63
C THR A 86 -19.73 -54.09 -9.99
N TYR A 87 -19.64 -53.19 -9.02
CA TYR A 87 -18.97 -51.90 -9.15
C TYR A 87 -17.99 -51.69 -8.00
N ILE A 88 -16.98 -50.88 -8.27
CA ILE A 88 -15.90 -50.60 -7.33
C ILE A 88 -16.34 -49.49 -6.38
N THR A 89 -16.13 -49.68 -5.07
CA THR A 89 -16.45 -48.70 -4.04
C THR A 89 -15.22 -48.09 -3.38
N GLU A 90 -14.08 -48.80 -3.43
CA GLU A 90 -12.82 -48.35 -2.85
C GLU A 90 -11.62 -48.92 -3.61
N ILE A 91 -10.66 -48.06 -3.91
CA ILE A 91 -9.38 -48.41 -4.51
C ILE A 91 -8.21 -47.83 -3.72
N ASP A 92 -7.08 -48.52 -3.78
CA ASP A 92 -5.79 -48.02 -3.34
C ASP A 92 -4.93 -47.68 -4.56
N ILE A 93 -4.35 -46.48 -4.54
CA ILE A 93 -3.53 -45.93 -5.62
C ILE A 93 -2.10 -45.85 -5.11
N HIS A 94 -1.23 -46.68 -5.67
CA HIS A 94 0.20 -46.71 -5.36
C HIS A 94 0.92 -45.64 -6.17
N ILE A 95 1.51 -44.66 -5.49
CA ILE A 95 2.09 -43.48 -6.11
C ILE A 95 3.40 -43.09 -5.44
N THR A 96 4.34 -42.57 -6.22
CA THR A 96 5.63 -42.14 -5.67
C THR A 96 5.54 -40.82 -4.93
N ASP A 97 6.31 -40.71 -3.83
CA ASP A 97 6.41 -39.45 -3.07
C ASP A 97 6.99 -38.31 -3.92
N ASP A 98 7.97 -38.61 -4.78
CA ASP A 98 8.56 -37.66 -5.74
C ASP A 98 7.49 -37.02 -6.65
N TYR A 99 6.57 -37.84 -7.18
CA TYR A 99 5.50 -37.35 -8.02
C TYR A 99 4.47 -36.51 -7.26
N LEU A 100 4.10 -36.94 -6.05
CA LEU A 100 3.19 -36.20 -5.17
C LEU A 100 3.74 -34.81 -4.85
N TRP A 101 5.01 -34.74 -4.45
CA TRP A 101 5.69 -33.48 -4.15
C TRP A 101 5.90 -32.61 -5.39
N GLY A 102 6.32 -33.19 -6.51
CA GLY A 102 6.50 -32.45 -7.76
C GLY A 102 5.21 -31.79 -8.23
N THR A 103 4.10 -32.53 -8.17
CA THR A 103 2.77 -32.00 -8.51
C THR A 103 2.33 -30.92 -7.51
N PHE A 104 2.43 -31.19 -6.21
CA PHE A 104 2.04 -30.23 -5.17
C PHE A 104 2.84 -28.93 -5.24
N ASN A 105 4.17 -29.01 -5.36
CA ASN A 105 5.05 -27.84 -5.43
C ASN A 105 4.80 -26.99 -6.68
N SER A 106 4.41 -27.62 -7.79
CA SER A 106 4.03 -26.87 -9.00
C SER A 106 2.73 -26.06 -8.81
N CYS A 107 1.88 -26.43 -7.85
CA CYS A 107 0.53 -25.88 -7.66
C CYS A 107 0.37 -25.01 -6.40
N ILE A 108 1.32 -25.03 -5.47
CA ILE A 108 1.17 -24.47 -4.12
C ILE A 108 0.88 -22.97 -4.06
N GLN A 109 1.26 -22.21 -5.09
CA GLN A 109 1.08 -20.76 -5.15
C GLN A 109 0.08 -20.30 -6.22
N VAL A 110 -0.59 -21.22 -6.91
CA VAL A 110 -1.58 -20.86 -7.93
C VAL A 110 -2.69 -20.05 -7.27
N SER A 111 -2.92 -18.85 -7.79
CA SER A 111 -3.87 -17.89 -7.25
C SER A 111 -5.24 -17.99 -7.94
N VAL A 112 -6.31 -17.66 -7.21
CA VAL A 112 -7.66 -17.54 -7.73
C VAL A 112 -8.07 -16.06 -7.65
N PRO A 113 -7.96 -15.28 -8.74
CA PRO A 113 -8.16 -13.83 -8.69
C PRO A 113 -9.55 -13.41 -8.23
N ALA A 114 -10.57 -14.22 -8.51
CA ALA A 114 -11.96 -13.92 -8.15
C ALA A 114 -12.17 -13.84 -6.62
N THR A 115 -11.43 -14.63 -5.85
CA THR A 115 -11.52 -14.67 -4.38
C THR A 115 -10.31 -14.04 -3.69
N GLY A 116 -9.21 -13.82 -4.42
CA GLY A 116 -7.93 -13.40 -3.85
C GLY A 116 -7.23 -14.48 -3.00
N THR A 117 -7.67 -15.74 -3.07
CA THR A 117 -7.12 -16.88 -2.31
C THR A 117 -6.26 -17.77 -3.20
N LYS A 118 -5.59 -18.78 -2.62
CA LYS A 118 -4.88 -19.80 -3.40
C LYS A 118 -5.83 -20.89 -3.86
N ALA A 119 -5.52 -21.56 -4.96
CA ALA A 119 -6.32 -22.68 -5.46
C ALA A 119 -6.40 -23.82 -4.44
N LEU A 120 -5.31 -24.10 -3.72
CA LEU A 120 -5.28 -25.11 -2.66
C LEU A 120 -6.12 -24.75 -1.42
N ASP A 121 -6.53 -23.48 -1.23
CA ASP A 121 -7.50 -23.16 -0.19
C ASP A 121 -8.87 -23.80 -0.46
N LEU A 122 -9.20 -24.00 -1.75
CA LEU A 122 -10.44 -24.63 -2.19
C LEU A 122 -10.29 -26.13 -2.44
N MET A 123 -9.06 -26.60 -2.70
CA MET A 123 -8.78 -27.99 -3.07
C MET A 123 -8.16 -28.83 -1.95
N CYS A 124 -7.90 -28.27 -0.77
CA CYS A 124 -7.30 -28.98 0.37
C CYS A 124 -8.23 -29.04 1.59
N GLY A 125 -9.55 -28.93 1.38
CA GLY A 125 -10.56 -29.04 2.43
C GLY A 125 -10.32 -28.12 3.63
N GLN A 126 -10.48 -28.66 4.83
CA GLN A 126 -10.36 -27.91 6.09
C GLN A 126 -8.96 -27.37 6.41
N TRP A 127 -7.91 -27.87 5.74
CA TRP A 127 -6.53 -27.46 6.03
C TRP A 127 -6.18 -26.12 5.36
N GLY A 128 -6.91 -25.74 4.31
CA GLY A 128 -6.58 -24.61 3.44
C GLY A 128 -5.17 -24.73 2.85
N ALA A 129 -4.69 -23.70 2.15
CA ALA A 129 -3.38 -23.69 1.53
C ALA A 129 -2.23 -23.62 2.55
N VAL A 130 -2.44 -23.02 3.71
CA VAL A 130 -1.39 -22.80 4.73
C VAL A 130 -0.95 -24.10 5.39
N ARG A 131 -1.88 -25.01 5.69
CA ARG A 131 -1.58 -26.30 6.35
C ARG A 131 -1.72 -27.48 5.37
N CYS A 132 -1.78 -27.20 4.07
CA CYS A 132 -1.83 -28.25 3.07
C CYS A 132 -0.48 -28.94 2.95
N THR A 133 -0.50 -30.26 2.80
CA THR A 133 0.65 -31.08 2.40
C THR A 133 0.24 -31.92 1.19
N PRO A 134 1.19 -32.48 0.42
CA PRO A 134 0.84 -33.34 -0.72
C PRO A 134 -0.12 -34.45 -0.30
N SER A 135 0.19 -35.20 0.75
CA SER A 135 -0.67 -36.30 1.23
C SER A 135 -2.08 -35.83 1.61
N ARG A 136 -2.23 -34.64 2.23
CA ARG A 136 -3.54 -34.09 2.58
C ARG A 136 -4.34 -33.66 1.36
N TRP A 137 -3.68 -33.05 0.39
CA TRP A 137 -4.31 -32.63 -0.85
C TRP A 137 -4.85 -33.83 -1.62
N PHE A 138 -4.01 -34.84 -1.85
CA PHE A 138 -4.42 -36.05 -2.55
C PHE A 138 -5.44 -36.86 -1.75
N ALA A 139 -5.30 -36.96 -0.42
CA ALA A 139 -6.32 -37.57 0.43
C ALA A 139 -7.68 -36.87 0.30
N TYR A 140 -7.71 -35.53 0.24
CA TYR A 140 -8.94 -34.78 0.03
C TYR A 140 -9.56 -35.01 -1.37
N MET A 141 -8.72 -35.13 -2.40
CA MET A 141 -9.16 -35.50 -3.76
C MET A 141 -9.69 -36.95 -3.86
N GLY A 142 -9.33 -37.81 -2.90
CA GLY A 142 -9.75 -39.20 -2.82
C GLY A 142 -10.84 -39.50 -1.78
N ASP A 143 -11.21 -38.54 -0.94
CA ASP A 143 -12.20 -38.75 0.12
C ASP A 143 -13.63 -38.69 -0.45
N LYS A 144 -14.37 -39.80 -0.35
CA LYS A 144 -15.77 -39.91 -0.78
C LYS A 144 -16.73 -38.95 -0.06
N LYS A 145 -16.32 -38.37 1.07
CA LYS A 145 -17.11 -37.34 1.77
C LYS A 145 -17.14 -36.01 1.01
N THR A 146 -16.19 -35.80 0.10
CA THR A 146 -16.13 -34.61 -0.75
C THR A 146 -17.15 -34.75 -1.89
N PHE A 147 -18.01 -33.75 -2.07
CA PHE A 147 -19.13 -33.79 -3.04
C PHE A 147 -18.71 -34.11 -4.49
N SER A 148 -17.48 -33.81 -4.87
CA SER A 148 -16.94 -34.02 -6.22
C SER A 148 -16.22 -35.37 -6.42
N VAL A 149 -16.16 -36.21 -5.39
CA VAL A 149 -15.44 -37.49 -5.41
C VAL A 149 -16.44 -38.65 -5.46
N PRO A 150 -16.45 -39.46 -6.53
CA PRO A 150 -17.51 -40.45 -6.76
C PRO A 150 -17.43 -41.69 -5.86
N PHE A 151 -16.23 -42.08 -5.44
CA PHE A 151 -15.98 -43.24 -4.57
C PHE A 151 -14.63 -43.07 -3.84
N GLN A 152 -14.35 -43.89 -2.83
CA GLN A 152 -13.16 -43.73 -2.00
C GLN A 152 -11.89 -44.11 -2.78
N MET A 153 -10.90 -43.23 -2.78
CA MET A 153 -9.59 -43.46 -3.39
C MET A 153 -8.51 -43.19 -2.35
N ASN A 154 -7.81 -44.23 -1.90
CA ASN A 154 -6.74 -44.11 -0.92
C ASN A 154 -5.40 -43.96 -1.64
N TYR A 155 -4.67 -42.89 -1.36
CA TYR A 155 -3.34 -42.67 -1.92
C TYR A 155 -2.28 -43.27 -1.00
N ILE A 156 -1.62 -44.32 -1.48
CA ILE A 156 -0.54 -45.00 -0.78
C ILE A 156 0.78 -44.45 -1.31
N ASN A 157 1.50 -43.74 -0.44
CA ASN A 157 2.79 -43.16 -0.77
C ASN A 157 3.88 -44.22 -0.65
N GLU A 158 4.30 -44.76 -1.79
CA GLU A 158 5.40 -45.73 -1.86
C GLU A 158 6.66 -45.04 -2.38
N THR A 159 7.84 -45.55 -2.00
CA THR A 159 9.10 -45.14 -2.65
C THR A 159 9.32 -45.97 -3.90
N LYS A 160 10.23 -45.54 -4.80
CA LYS A 160 10.48 -46.15 -6.13
C LYS A 160 10.71 -47.67 -6.13
N HIS A 161 10.99 -48.27 -4.97
CA HIS A 161 11.09 -49.70 -4.78
C HIS A 161 9.98 -50.18 -3.82
N PRO A 162 8.88 -50.72 -4.36
CA PRO A 162 7.75 -51.19 -3.58
C PRO A 162 8.05 -52.53 -2.92
N ASN A 163 7.67 -52.69 -1.65
CA ASN A 163 7.79 -53.96 -0.92
C ASN A 163 6.67 -54.96 -1.28
N ASN A 164 5.66 -54.53 -2.04
CA ASN A 164 4.38 -55.24 -2.21
C ASN A 164 4.09 -55.76 -3.64
N GLY A 165 5.05 -55.66 -4.58
CA GLY A 165 4.91 -56.21 -5.95
C GLY A 165 4.08 -55.36 -6.93
N PHE A 166 3.46 -54.27 -6.49
CA PHE A 166 2.93 -53.22 -7.37
C PHE A 166 4.08 -52.39 -7.96
N LYS A 167 3.84 -51.62 -9.03
CA LYS A 167 4.78 -50.63 -9.55
C LYS A 167 4.13 -49.24 -9.42
N PRO A 168 4.54 -48.44 -8.42
CA PRO A 168 3.97 -47.13 -8.17
C PRO A 168 4.00 -46.22 -9.40
N MET A 169 2.97 -45.40 -9.53
CA MET A 169 2.89 -44.39 -10.57
C MET A 169 3.93 -43.29 -10.33
N ASP A 170 4.79 -43.04 -11.33
CA ASP A 170 5.85 -42.01 -11.32
C ASP A 170 6.01 -41.35 -12.71
N PRO A 171 4.99 -40.64 -13.22
CA PRO A 171 5.13 -39.90 -14.47
C PRO A 171 5.96 -38.63 -14.23
N THR A 172 6.57 -38.13 -15.29
CA THR A 172 7.44 -36.95 -15.21
C THR A 172 6.64 -35.70 -14.81
N THR A 173 7.09 -35.02 -13.75
CA THR A 173 6.54 -33.73 -13.31
C THR A 173 7.29 -32.59 -13.97
N ILE A 174 6.56 -31.54 -14.37
CA ILE A 174 7.15 -30.29 -14.87
C ILE A 174 7.09 -29.25 -13.76
N PRO A 175 8.23 -28.67 -13.33
CA PRO A 175 8.22 -27.63 -12.31
C PRO A 175 7.53 -26.36 -12.83
N CYS A 176 6.96 -25.56 -11.95
CA CYS A 176 6.21 -24.38 -12.36
C CYS A 176 7.08 -23.29 -13.02
N SER A 177 8.40 -23.32 -12.79
CA SER A 177 9.39 -22.45 -13.42
C SER A 177 9.77 -22.84 -14.85
N GLN A 178 9.29 -23.99 -15.34
CA GLN A 178 9.58 -24.49 -16.68
C GLN A 178 8.34 -24.50 -17.57
N SER A 179 8.55 -24.21 -18.85
CA SER A 179 7.57 -24.36 -19.92
C SER A 179 7.20 -25.83 -20.15
N ILE A 180 5.95 -26.09 -20.56
CA ILE A 180 5.49 -27.43 -20.92
C ILE A 180 6.09 -27.90 -22.25
N ASP A 181 6.05 -27.03 -23.27
CA ASP A 181 6.33 -27.40 -24.67
C ASP A 181 7.58 -26.69 -25.22
N GLY A 182 8.28 -25.93 -24.38
CA GLY A 182 9.36 -25.02 -24.80
C GLY A 182 8.88 -23.77 -25.55
N VAL A 183 7.62 -23.74 -25.99
CA VAL A 183 6.98 -22.62 -26.70
C VAL A 183 6.08 -21.81 -25.75
N SER A 184 5.33 -22.50 -24.88
CA SER A 184 4.45 -21.86 -23.90
C SER A 184 5.29 -21.17 -22.81
N ALA A 185 4.83 -20.03 -22.29
CA ALA A 185 5.51 -19.40 -21.16
C ALA A 185 5.42 -20.29 -19.90
N ALA A 186 6.45 -20.25 -19.05
CA ALA A 186 6.39 -20.82 -17.71
C ALA A 186 5.33 -20.10 -16.86
N CYS A 187 4.99 -20.65 -15.69
CA CYS A 187 3.99 -20.03 -14.83
C CYS A 187 4.44 -18.63 -14.35
N SER A 188 3.48 -17.74 -14.15
CA SER A 188 3.78 -16.38 -13.67
C SER A 188 4.37 -16.42 -12.26
N CYS A 189 5.21 -15.44 -11.92
CA CYS A 189 5.77 -15.28 -10.56
C CYS A 189 4.68 -15.21 -9.46
N VAL A 190 3.50 -14.67 -9.79
CA VAL A 190 2.36 -14.61 -8.86
C VAL A 190 1.82 -16.00 -8.53
N ASP A 191 1.85 -16.91 -9.50
CA ASP A 191 1.37 -18.28 -9.35
C ASP A 191 2.49 -19.28 -8.99
N CYS A 192 3.76 -18.84 -9.03
CA CYS A 192 4.96 -19.67 -8.83
C CYS A 192 6.20 -18.83 -8.44
N ALA A 193 6.61 -18.87 -7.18
CA ALA A 193 7.73 -18.10 -6.65
C ALA A 193 9.08 -18.48 -7.26
N SER A 194 9.25 -19.73 -7.69
CA SER A 194 10.49 -20.17 -8.35
C SER A 194 10.66 -19.57 -9.75
N SER A 195 9.62 -18.93 -10.30
CA SER A 195 9.69 -18.17 -11.56
C SER A 195 10.03 -16.69 -11.35
N CYS A 196 10.13 -16.22 -10.09
CA CYS A 196 10.34 -14.80 -9.81
C CYS A 196 11.80 -14.40 -10.06
N PRO A 197 12.03 -13.26 -10.74
CA PRO A 197 13.35 -12.65 -10.75
C PRO A 197 13.68 -12.12 -9.35
N VAL A 198 14.97 -12.06 -9.02
CA VAL A 198 15.43 -11.44 -7.77
C VAL A 198 15.12 -9.94 -7.82
N PRO A 199 14.44 -9.37 -6.81
CA PRO A 199 14.08 -7.96 -6.82
C PRO A 199 15.34 -7.07 -6.81
N PRO A 200 15.30 -5.91 -7.49
CA PRO A 200 16.37 -4.93 -7.39
C PRO A 200 16.47 -4.42 -5.93
N PRO A 201 17.66 -3.97 -5.49
CA PRO A 201 17.82 -3.40 -4.16
C PRO A 201 16.88 -2.20 -3.96
N PRO A 202 16.36 -2.00 -2.74
CA PRO A 202 15.43 -0.92 -2.46
C PRO A 202 16.06 0.44 -2.80
N ALA A 203 15.24 1.34 -3.34
CA ALA A 203 15.68 2.70 -3.64
C ALA A 203 16.24 3.37 -2.37
N PRO A 204 17.27 4.22 -2.50
CA PRO A 204 17.78 4.97 -1.36
C PRO A 204 16.67 5.86 -0.79
N LYS A 205 16.69 6.06 0.53
CA LYS A 205 15.76 6.96 1.22
C LYS A 205 15.83 8.36 0.60
N PRO A 206 14.71 9.12 0.56
CA PRO A 206 14.74 10.49 0.06
C PRO A 206 15.78 11.29 0.83
N ALA A 207 16.58 12.07 0.09
CA ALA A 207 17.57 12.94 0.68
C ALA A 207 16.87 13.91 1.66
N PRO A 208 17.52 14.26 2.79
CA PRO A 208 17.00 15.28 3.68
C PRO A 208 16.84 16.60 2.92
N PHE A 209 15.98 17.48 3.44
CA PHE A 209 15.79 18.81 2.89
C PHE A 209 17.14 19.55 2.89
N ALA A 210 17.71 19.76 1.70
CA ALA A 210 19.00 20.39 1.52
C ALA A 210 18.90 21.50 0.49
N ILE A 211 19.45 22.66 0.81
CA ILE A 211 19.55 23.82 -0.09
C ILE A 211 21.04 24.03 -0.36
N ALA A 212 21.45 24.00 -1.64
CA ALA A 212 22.84 24.16 -2.06
C ALA A 212 23.85 23.20 -1.37
N GLY A 213 23.40 22.00 -0.96
CA GLY A 213 24.24 20.98 -0.32
C GLY A 213 24.40 21.12 1.21
N ILE A 214 23.75 22.10 1.83
CA ILE A 214 23.66 22.28 3.29
C ILE A 214 22.26 21.85 3.73
N ASP A 215 22.10 21.37 4.97
CA ASP A 215 20.77 21.15 5.55
C ASP A 215 19.93 22.44 5.41
N GLY A 216 18.72 22.31 4.87
CA GLY A 216 17.90 23.47 4.57
C GLY A 216 17.45 24.23 5.82
N LEU A 217 17.39 23.56 6.99
CA LEU A 217 17.17 24.25 8.26
C LEU A 217 18.38 25.11 8.66
N ASP A 218 19.60 24.58 8.52
CA ASP A 218 20.83 25.32 8.80
C ASP A 218 20.95 26.53 7.87
N PHE A 219 20.66 26.35 6.58
CA PHE A 219 20.64 27.45 5.61
C PHE A 219 19.65 28.55 6.00
N LEU A 220 18.42 28.18 6.39
CA LEU A 220 17.41 29.14 6.84
C LEU A 220 17.87 29.91 8.08
N MET A 221 18.47 29.23 9.06
CA MET A 221 18.95 29.86 10.29
C MET A 221 20.08 30.87 10.03
N VAL A 222 21.00 30.54 9.11
CA VAL A 222 22.07 31.47 8.70
C VAL A 222 21.49 32.73 8.04
N VAL A 223 20.51 32.57 7.14
CA VAL A 223 19.86 33.72 6.48
C VAL A 223 19.17 34.62 7.50
N VAL A 224 18.42 34.05 8.44
CA VAL A 224 17.74 34.80 9.52
C VAL A 224 18.77 35.53 10.38
N PHE A 225 19.87 34.87 10.75
CA PHE A 225 20.93 35.47 11.56
C PHE A 225 21.62 36.65 10.85
N LEU A 226 21.93 36.52 9.56
CA LEU A 226 22.55 37.59 8.77
C LEU A 226 21.60 38.79 8.61
N ALA A 227 20.32 38.55 8.31
CA ALA A 227 19.31 39.60 8.23
C ALA A 227 19.12 40.31 9.58
N GLY A 228 19.03 39.56 10.68
CA GLY A 228 18.90 40.12 12.02
C GLY A 228 20.13 40.92 12.45
N SER A 229 21.33 40.38 12.21
CA SER A 229 22.59 41.04 12.57
C SER A 229 22.83 42.31 11.76
N THR A 230 22.51 42.31 10.47
CA THR A 230 22.61 43.51 9.63
C THR A 230 21.62 44.58 10.08
N ALA A 231 20.37 44.22 10.38
CA ALA A 231 19.40 45.15 10.94
C ALA A 231 19.86 45.74 12.28
N PHE A 232 20.42 44.90 13.17
CA PHE A 232 20.96 45.33 14.45
C PHE A 232 22.16 46.28 14.29
N LEU A 233 23.12 45.93 13.43
CA LEU A 233 24.29 46.78 13.16
C LEU A 233 23.89 48.10 12.51
N LEU A 234 22.91 48.10 11.59
CA LEU A 234 22.35 49.34 11.04
C LEU A 234 21.73 50.20 12.13
N ALA A 235 20.95 49.60 13.04
CA ALA A 235 20.38 50.33 14.18
C ALA A 235 21.47 50.93 15.08
N VAL A 236 22.52 50.18 15.40
CA VAL A 236 23.64 50.66 16.24
C VAL A 236 24.48 51.72 15.52
N LEU A 237 24.73 51.61 14.22
CA LEU A 237 25.50 52.61 13.47
C LEU A 237 24.71 53.90 13.27
N VAL A 238 23.40 53.80 13.00
CA VAL A 238 22.50 54.96 12.88
C VAL A 238 22.30 55.64 14.23
N CYS A 239 22.16 54.89 15.33
CA CYS A 239 21.99 55.47 16.66
C CYS A 239 23.31 55.91 17.32
N GLY A 240 24.42 55.19 17.10
CA GLY A 240 25.73 55.44 17.70
C GLY A 240 26.61 56.45 16.95
N GLY A 241 26.28 56.79 15.70
CA GLY A 241 26.94 57.84 14.94
C GLY A 241 26.70 59.26 15.48
N ASN A 242 25.71 59.45 16.35
CA ASN A 242 25.34 60.77 16.88
C ASN A 242 26.11 61.20 18.14
N ASP A 243 26.93 60.34 18.76
CA ASP A 243 27.55 60.63 20.07
C ASP A 243 29.04 61.04 20.02
N LYS A 244 29.67 61.18 18.85
CA LYS A 244 31.13 61.42 18.75
C LYS A 244 31.59 62.88 18.69
N HIS A 245 30.75 63.88 19.01
CA HIS A 245 31.18 65.30 19.01
C HIS A 245 31.27 65.97 20.40
N HIS A 246 31.21 65.26 21.53
CA HIS A 246 31.30 65.95 22.84
C HIS A 246 32.25 65.30 23.86
N GLN A 247 33.53 65.19 23.50
CA GLN A 247 34.62 65.05 24.48
C GLN A 247 35.75 66.02 24.16
N ASN A 248 35.56 67.30 24.47
CA ASN A 248 36.66 68.21 24.79
C ASN A 248 36.10 69.32 25.70
N ILE A 249 36.88 69.72 26.69
CA ILE A 249 36.52 70.59 27.83
C ILE A 249 35.96 69.82 29.05
N ARG A 250 36.81 68.97 29.62
CA ARG A 250 36.85 68.70 31.07
C ARG A 250 38.29 68.80 31.55
N SER A 251 38.74 70.03 31.78
CA SER A 251 39.84 70.30 32.70
C SER A 251 39.77 71.76 33.14
N ILE A 252 40.09 72.00 34.41
CA ILE A 252 40.15 73.29 35.11
C ILE A 252 38.82 73.72 35.77
N ALA A 253 38.57 73.20 36.98
CA ALA A 253 38.46 74.00 38.20
C ALA A 253 38.04 73.08 39.36
N SER A 254 39.06 72.64 40.10
CA SER A 254 38.95 72.08 41.44
C SER A 254 38.66 73.21 42.44
N GLU A 255 38.06 72.83 43.57
CA GLU A 255 38.00 73.53 44.87
C GLU A 255 37.06 74.73 45.03
N VAL A 256 36.04 74.57 45.90
CA VAL A 256 35.91 75.16 47.25
C VAL A 256 34.44 75.12 47.69
N ALA A 257 34.24 74.71 48.95
CA ALA A 257 32.98 74.51 49.66
C ALA A 257 32.16 75.78 49.93
N HIS A 258 30.82 75.62 50.01
CA HIS A 258 29.92 76.00 51.13
C HIS A 258 28.48 76.32 50.66
N GLU A 259 27.49 75.66 51.28
CA GLU A 259 26.09 76.13 51.49
C GLU A 259 26.06 77.21 52.62
N PRO A 260 24.97 77.97 52.90
CA PRO A 260 23.60 77.95 52.35
C PRO A 260 22.94 79.34 52.07
N ASP A 261 21.65 79.31 51.75
CA ASP A 261 20.58 80.32 51.97
C ASP A 261 20.18 81.39 50.91
N SER A 262 18.95 81.15 50.41
CA SER A 262 17.80 82.08 50.33
C SER A 262 17.67 83.14 49.20
N TYR A 263 16.42 83.23 48.75
CA TYR A 263 15.74 84.28 48.00
C TYR A 263 15.45 84.06 46.51
N SER A 264 14.18 84.28 46.21
CA SER A 264 13.40 83.95 45.03
C SER A 264 13.54 84.93 43.87
N ILE A 265 13.42 84.36 42.67
CA ILE A 265 12.80 84.89 41.44
C ILE A 265 13.57 86.02 40.73
N ASN A 266 14.26 85.66 39.63
CA ASN A 266 13.79 85.99 38.28
C ASN A 266 14.67 85.39 37.16
N LYS A 267 14.02 84.62 36.28
CA LYS A 267 14.25 84.51 34.84
C LYS A 267 15.58 83.89 34.36
N SER A 268 15.66 82.57 34.44
CA SER A 268 16.57 81.76 33.61
C SER A 268 16.13 81.81 32.16
N SER A 269 16.84 82.59 31.36
CA SER A 269 16.81 82.52 29.89
C SER A 269 18.18 81.95 29.51
N GLU A 270 18.19 80.71 29.04
CA GLU A 270 19.19 80.05 28.17
C GLU A 270 19.08 78.54 28.39
N GLU A 271 17.98 78.01 27.87
CA GLU A 271 17.76 76.58 27.64
C GLU A 271 18.66 76.18 26.47
N TYR A 272 19.75 75.46 26.75
CA TYR A 272 20.62 74.89 25.72
C TYR A 272 19.84 73.78 24.97
N GLU A 273 19.30 74.13 23.80
CA GLU A 273 18.64 73.21 22.88
C GLU A 273 19.62 72.14 22.38
N LYS A 274 19.39 70.90 22.81
CA LYS A 274 20.00 69.69 22.27
C LYS A 274 19.57 69.50 20.81
N PRO A 275 20.47 69.28 19.83
CA PRO A 275 20.05 69.06 18.45
C PRO A 275 19.38 67.68 18.34
N SER A 276 18.04 67.68 18.27
CA SER A 276 17.24 66.46 18.11
C SER A 276 17.53 65.79 16.77
N SER A 277 17.74 64.46 16.83
CA SER A 277 17.98 63.62 15.64
C SER A 277 16.78 63.73 14.69
N PHE A 278 16.99 63.62 13.37
CA PHE A 278 15.91 63.72 12.36
C PHE A 278 14.72 62.80 12.70
N LEU A 279 14.98 61.60 13.23
CA LEU A 279 13.94 60.67 13.68
C LEU A 279 13.22 61.12 14.96
N GLU A 280 13.90 61.78 15.90
CA GLU A 280 13.25 62.36 17.09
C GLU A 280 12.38 63.56 16.70
N LYS A 281 12.81 64.38 15.73
CA LYS A 281 11.99 65.47 15.18
C LYS A 281 10.78 64.93 14.41
N LEU A 282 10.96 63.85 13.64
CA LEU A 282 9.88 63.20 12.90
C LEU A 282 8.89 62.52 13.85
N GLY A 283 9.40 61.85 14.89
CA GLY A 283 8.61 61.26 15.97
C GLY A 283 7.83 62.31 16.74
N ALA A 284 8.48 63.37 17.23
CA ALA A 284 7.80 64.44 17.97
C ALA A 284 6.74 65.17 17.12
N ASN A 285 7.02 65.42 15.83
CA ASN A 285 6.03 66.01 14.92
C ASN A 285 4.87 65.06 14.62
N PHE A 286 5.15 63.77 14.45
CA PHE A 286 4.13 62.75 14.27
C PHE A 286 3.26 62.58 15.52
N ASP A 287 3.86 62.58 16.70
CA ASP A 287 3.18 62.51 17.99
C ASP A 287 2.28 63.73 18.19
N LEU A 288 2.77 64.94 17.93
CA LEU A 288 1.96 66.16 17.99
C LEU A 288 0.84 66.16 16.95
N TYR A 289 1.08 65.61 15.77
CA TYR A 289 0.06 65.47 14.72
C TYR A 289 -1.04 64.48 15.14
N LEU A 290 -0.65 63.29 15.61
CA LEU A 290 -1.59 62.29 16.12
C LEU A 290 -2.37 62.83 17.32
N GLN A 291 -1.71 63.52 18.25
CA GLN A 291 -2.36 64.13 19.40
C GLN A 291 -3.43 65.12 18.94
N LYS A 292 -3.09 66.09 18.10
CA LYS A 292 -4.06 67.09 17.60
C LYS A 292 -5.19 66.44 16.79
N PHE A 293 -4.87 65.41 16.00
CA PHE A 293 -5.86 64.67 15.21
C PHE A 293 -6.85 63.93 16.11
N PHE A 294 -6.36 63.12 17.05
CA PHE A 294 -7.20 62.34 17.96
C PHE A 294 -7.92 63.22 18.99
N GLU A 295 -7.33 64.33 19.42
CA GLU A 295 -7.99 65.32 20.29
C GLU A 295 -9.17 65.97 19.56
N LYS A 296 -8.97 66.40 18.30
CA LYS A 296 -10.03 66.98 17.47
C LYS A 296 -11.11 65.95 17.13
N TRP A 297 -10.72 64.73 16.78
CA TRP A 297 -11.65 63.64 16.49
C TRP A 297 -12.43 63.21 17.73
N GLY A 298 -11.75 63.06 18.86
CA GLY A 298 -12.34 62.74 20.16
C GLY A 298 -13.31 63.81 20.62
N THR A 299 -12.96 65.09 20.47
CA THR A 299 -13.85 66.22 20.78
C THR A 299 -15.08 66.23 19.88
N TYR A 300 -14.92 65.94 18.58
CA TYR A 300 -16.06 65.77 17.67
C TYR A 300 -17.00 64.65 18.10
N CYS A 301 -16.45 63.49 18.50
CA CYS A 301 -17.22 62.38 19.02
C CYS A 301 -17.93 62.70 20.34
N ALA A 302 -17.26 63.41 21.25
CA ALA A 302 -17.80 63.79 22.56
C ALA A 302 -18.89 64.87 22.47
N GLN A 303 -18.84 65.76 21.47
CA GLN A 303 -19.86 66.78 21.23
C GLN A 303 -21.17 66.20 20.67
N LYS A 304 -21.12 65.07 19.96
CA LYS A 304 -22.30 64.43 19.34
C LYS A 304 -22.39 62.92 19.65
N PRO A 305 -22.48 62.53 20.93
CA PRO A 305 -22.38 61.14 21.34
C PRO A 305 -23.49 60.25 20.76
N PHE A 306 -24.74 60.73 20.73
CA PHE A 306 -25.87 59.95 20.19
C PHE A 306 -25.77 59.71 18.68
N MET A 307 -25.26 60.66 17.91
CA MET A 307 -25.06 60.50 16.45
C MET A 307 -23.96 59.48 16.16
N VAL A 308 -22.85 59.53 16.91
CA VAL A 308 -21.75 58.56 16.76
C VAL A 308 -22.17 57.16 17.19
N LEU A 309 -22.88 57.02 18.31
CA LEU A 309 -23.42 55.74 18.76
C LEU A 309 -24.43 55.16 17.77
N PHE A 310 -25.29 55.99 17.19
CA PHE A 310 -26.24 55.56 16.16
C PHE A 310 -25.53 55.08 14.90
N LEU A 311 -24.60 55.86 14.35
CA LEU A 311 -23.83 55.48 13.16
C LEU A 311 -22.97 54.23 13.41
N GLY A 312 -22.31 54.14 14.57
CA GLY A 312 -21.55 52.96 14.97
C GLY A 312 -22.44 51.73 15.14
N GLY A 313 -23.62 51.89 15.76
CA GLY A 313 -24.63 50.83 15.89
C GLY A 313 -25.14 50.35 14.54
N CYS A 314 -25.46 51.27 13.62
CA CYS A 314 -25.82 50.95 12.23
C CYS A 314 -24.69 50.22 11.50
N LEU A 315 -23.44 50.63 11.69
CA LEU A 315 -22.28 49.98 11.09
C LEU A 315 -22.07 48.56 11.65
N ILE A 316 -22.19 48.36 12.96
CA ILE A 316 -22.12 47.04 13.58
C ILE A 316 -23.27 46.15 13.11
N ALA A 317 -24.50 46.67 13.04
CA ALA A 317 -25.66 45.91 12.58
C ALA A 317 -25.54 45.50 11.11
N THR A 318 -25.05 46.40 10.25
CA THR A 318 -24.85 46.12 8.82
C THR A 318 -23.73 45.10 8.59
N LEU A 319 -22.59 45.22 9.29
CA LEU A 319 -21.52 44.23 9.23
C LEU A 319 -21.93 42.89 9.86
N GLY A 320 -22.67 42.93 10.97
CA GLY A 320 -23.17 41.74 11.68
C GLY A 320 -24.22 40.95 10.91
N PHE A 321 -24.97 41.59 10.00
CA PHE A 321 -25.94 40.90 9.14
C PHE A 321 -25.31 39.79 8.29
N GLY A 322 -24.01 39.90 7.96
CA GLY A 322 -23.26 38.90 7.19
C GLY A 322 -23.19 37.51 7.84
N ILE A 323 -23.38 37.40 9.16
CA ILE A 323 -23.35 36.13 9.89
C ILE A 323 -24.42 35.14 9.36
N LYS A 324 -25.55 35.64 8.84
CA LYS A 324 -26.60 34.78 8.26
C LYS A 324 -26.15 33.98 7.03
N TYR A 325 -25.08 34.42 6.35
CA TYR A 325 -24.53 33.76 5.16
C TYR A 325 -23.29 32.93 5.47
N LEU A 326 -22.94 32.74 6.76
CA LEU A 326 -21.79 31.95 7.16
C LEU A 326 -22.03 30.47 6.82
N LYS A 327 -21.22 29.94 5.90
CA LYS A 327 -21.20 28.53 5.52
C LYS A 327 -20.00 27.85 6.17
N VAL A 328 -20.24 26.97 7.13
CA VAL A 328 -19.18 26.15 7.75
C VAL A 328 -18.93 24.93 6.86
N THR A 329 -17.67 24.76 6.47
CA THR A 329 -17.23 23.55 5.76
C THR A 329 -16.80 22.52 6.80
N THR A 330 -17.48 21.37 6.86
CA THR A 330 -17.22 20.29 7.83
C THR A 330 -16.58 19.06 7.20
N ASP A 331 -16.54 18.98 5.87
CA ASP A 331 -15.88 17.87 5.17
C ASP A 331 -14.36 17.94 5.37
N PRO A 332 -13.73 16.93 6.01
CA PRO A 332 -12.29 16.93 6.22
C PRO A 332 -11.50 17.00 4.91
N VAL A 333 -12.01 16.48 3.80
CA VAL A 333 -11.28 16.53 2.53
C VAL A 333 -11.26 17.93 1.96
N GLU A 334 -12.30 18.73 2.16
CA GLU A 334 -12.32 20.15 1.78
C GLU A 334 -11.42 21.01 2.65
N LEU A 335 -11.25 20.64 3.92
CA LEU A 335 -10.36 21.33 4.85
C LEU A 335 -8.89 21.02 4.60
N TRP A 336 -8.56 19.76 4.30
CA TRP A 336 -7.17 19.29 4.26
C TRP A 336 -6.59 19.09 2.86
N ALA A 337 -7.41 19.06 1.81
CA ALA A 337 -6.95 18.90 0.44
C ALA A 337 -7.40 20.07 -0.45
N SER A 338 -6.41 20.77 -1.01
CA SER A 338 -6.66 21.83 -1.99
C SER A 338 -7.50 21.30 -3.16
N PRO A 339 -8.51 22.07 -3.63
CA PRO A 339 -9.39 21.67 -4.73
C PRO A 339 -8.62 21.35 -6.02
N THR A 340 -7.47 22.00 -6.25
CA THR A 340 -6.64 21.81 -7.44
C THR A 340 -5.46 20.87 -7.20
N SER A 341 -5.41 20.17 -6.06
CA SER A 341 -4.35 19.20 -5.79
C SER A 341 -4.49 17.97 -6.70
N ARG A 342 -3.35 17.41 -7.12
CA ARG A 342 -3.31 16.20 -7.96
C ARG A 342 -4.13 15.06 -7.36
N SER A 343 -3.96 14.79 -6.06
CA SER A 343 -4.69 13.73 -5.34
C SER A 343 -6.21 13.94 -5.39
N ARG A 344 -6.68 15.19 -5.48
CA ARG A 344 -8.11 15.51 -5.57
C ARG A 344 -8.65 15.31 -6.98
N VAL A 345 -7.90 15.74 -7.99
CA VAL A 345 -8.23 15.49 -9.40
C VAL A 345 -8.28 13.98 -9.70
N GLU A 346 -7.32 13.21 -9.18
CA GLU A 346 -7.28 11.74 -9.35
C GLU A 346 -8.41 11.02 -8.60
N ARG A 347 -8.97 11.60 -7.53
CA ARG A 347 -10.12 11.04 -6.82
C ARG A 347 -11.44 11.33 -7.53
N GLU A 348 -11.52 12.46 -8.23
CA GLU A 348 -12.72 12.91 -8.94
C GLU A 348 -12.85 12.29 -10.33
N PHE A 349 -11.74 11.85 -10.94
CA PHE A 349 -11.70 11.13 -12.21
C PHE A 349 -12.09 9.65 -12.06
#